data_AF-A0A660Q0Z8-F1
#
_entry.id   AF-A0A660Q0Z8-F1
#
_cell.length_a   1.000
_cell.length_b   1.000
_cell.length_c   1.000
_cell.angle_alpha   90.00
_cell.angle_beta   90.00
_cell.angle_gamma   90.00
#
_symmetry.space_group_name_H-M   'P 1'
#
loop_
_entity.id
_entity.type
_entity.pdbx_description
1 polymer ?
#
loop_
_entity_poly.entity_id
_entity_poly.type
_entity_poly.pdbx_seq_one_letter_code
_entity_poly.pdbx_strand_id
1 'polypeptide(L)'
;LFYTTISNSAILVATQPIWVLTMEATILKERIPRRSVIGMLIALAGMIVISRGDFDMGRDYIIGDLLALAGAVFAALYLFIGRRLRVKLDNLGYITPVYATAALVLVIISLFYGVNLTHYPIRTWFIFLLLALIPTVVGHSLYNWLLKYIQAHIVATTVLGEPIGATILAIFFFNEIPGWWTLIGGIMILSGIFVVLKRKRKEKIIIPE
;
A
#
# COMPACT_ATOMS: atom_id res chain seq x y z
N LEU A 1 15.34 -4.38 -3.19
CA LEU A 1 15.38 -5.83 -3.50
C LEU A 1 16.79 -6.32 -3.85
N PHE A 2 17.62 -5.57 -4.59
CA PHE A 2 19.03 -5.97 -4.81
C PHE A 2 19.95 -5.77 -3.59
N TYR A 3 19.50 -5.01 -2.59
CA TYR A 3 20.27 -4.63 -1.39
C TYR A 3 19.64 -5.10 -0.06
N THR A 4 18.54 -5.86 -0.12
CA THR A 4 17.85 -6.44 1.05
C THR A 4 16.96 -7.59 0.59
N THR A 5 16.54 -8.47 1.49
CA THR A 5 15.64 -9.57 1.17
C THR A 5 14.25 -9.08 0.79
N ILE A 6 13.52 -9.88 0.01
CA ILE A 6 12.13 -9.58 -0.37
C ILE A 6 11.28 -9.41 0.89
N SER A 7 11.49 -10.27 1.88
CA SER A 7 10.74 -10.28 3.14
C SER A 7 11.05 -9.09 4.03
N ASN A 8 12.33 -8.68 4.17
CA ASN A 8 12.68 -7.45 4.88
C ASN A 8 12.05 -6.23 4.21
N SER A 9 12.19 -6.10 2.88
CA SER A 9 11.60 -5.01 2.13
C SER A 9 10.07 -4.96 2.28
N ALA A 10 9.39 -6.11 2.24
CA ALA A 10 7.93 -6.18 2.36
C ALA A 10 7.46 -5.76 3.76
N ILE A 11 8.13 -6.21 4.83
CA ILE A 11 7.80 -5.82 6.21
C ILE A 11 8.04 -4.32 6.42
N LEU A 12 9.16 -3.79 5.93
CA LEU A 12 9.51 -2.38 6.11
C LEU A 12 8.54 -1.47 5.33
N VAL A 13 8.18 -1.84 4.10
CA VAL A 13 7.15 -1.14 3.33
C VAL A 13 5.77 -1.24 4.00
N ALA A 14 5.45 -2.38 4.59
CA ALA A 14 4.21 -2.57 5.36
C ALA A 14 4.09 -1.62 6.55
N THR A 15 5.16 -0.95 7.00
CA THR A 15 5.08 0.11 8.02
C THR A 15 4.41 1.40 7.55
N GLN A 16 4.12 1.53 6.24
CA GLN A 16 3.42 2.68 5.65
C GLN A 16 2.24 3.22 6.48
N PRO A 17 1.32 2.40 7.03
CA PRO A 17 0.18 2.90 7.82
C PRO A 17 0.60 3.67 9.08
N ILE A 18 1.75 3.32 9.69
CA ILE A 18 2.29 4.02 10.86
C ILE A 18 2.65 5.46 10.49
N TRP A 19 3.33 5.64 9.35
CA TRP A 19 3.72 6.95 8.85
C TRP A 19 2.51 7.80 8.48
N VAL A 20 1.52 7.20 7.81
CA VAL A 20 0.26 7.88 7.48
C VAL A 20 -0.48 8.33 8.74
N LEU A 21 -0.64 7.43 9.71
CA LEU A 21 -1.30 7.69 11.00
C LEU A 21 -0.58 8.82 11.74
N THR A 22 0.76 8.81 11.75
CA THR A 22 1.59 9.85 12.38
C THR A 22 1.37 11.21 11.72
N MET A 23 1.37 11.28 10.38
CA MET A 23 1.10 12.52 9.65
C MET A 23 -0.33 13.04 9.86
N GLU A 24 -1.32 12.15 9.90
CA GLU A 24 -2.71 12.54 10.18
C GLU A 24 -2.89 13.07 11.61
N ALA A 25 -2.24 12.45 12.60
CA ALA A 25 -2.28 12.90 13.99
C ALA A 25 -1.57 14.25 14.21
N THR A 26 -0.43 14.47 13.56
CA THR A 26 0.43 15.64 13.82
C THR A 26 0.09 16.84 12.93
N ILE A 27 -0.10 16.62 11.63
CA ILE A 27 -0.27 17.70 10.63
C ILE A 27 -1.75 18.04 10.43
N LEU A 28 -2.61 17.01 10.34
CA LEU A 28 -4.07 17.19 10.23
C LEU A 28 -4.74 17.37 11.58
N LYS A 29 -4.04 17.06 12.69
CA LYS A 29 -4.58 17.09 14.07
C LYS A 29 -5.87 16.28 14.22
N GLU A 30 -6.01 15.22 13.42
CA GLU A 30 -7.17 14.33 13.48
C GLU A 30 -7.13 13.50 14.76
N ARG A 31 -8.31 13.31 15.37
CA ARG A 31 -8.45 12.43 16.53
C ARG A 31 -8.43 10.98 16.08
N ILE A 32 -7.30 10.31 16.28
CA ILE A 32 -7.15 8.91 15.90
C ILE A 32 -7.70 8.02 17.02
N PRO A 33 -8.75 7.21 16.74
CA PRO A 33 -9.34 6.38 17.77
C PRO A 33 -8.37 5.25 18.13
N ARG A 34 -8.30 4.88 19.42
CA ARG A 34 -7.41 3.80 19.91
C ARG A 34 -7.56 2.49 19.13
N ARG A 35 -8.77 2.18 18.65
CA ARG A 35 -9.02 1.00 17.81
C ARG A 35 -8.24 1.02 16.49
N SER A 36 -8.03 2.19 15.87
CA SER A 36 -7.29 2.29 14.60
C SER A 36 -5.84 1.91 14.84
N VAL A 37 -5.26 2.40 15.95
CA VAL A 37 -3.91 2.03 16.38
C VAL A 37 -3.82 0.53 16.68
N ILE A 38 -4.74 0.00 17.50
CA ILE A 38 -4.73 -1.42 17.87
C ILE A 38 -4.92 -2.32 16.64
N GLY A 39 -5.90 -2.03 15.78
CA GLY A 39 -6.17 -2.82 14.58
C GLY A 39 -5.00 -2.77 13.59
N MET A 40 -4.38 -1.60 13.41
CA MET A 40 -3.16 -1.45 12.61
C MET A 40 -2.01 -2.30 13.18
N LEU A 41 -1.75 -2.25 14.49
CA LEU A 41 -0.70 -3.03 15.13
C LEU A 41 -0.95 -4.55 15.00
N ILE A 42 -2.21 -5.00 15.14
CA ILE A 42 -2.58 -6.40 14.92
C ILE A 42 -2.31 -6.81 13.47
N ALA A 43 -2.68 -5.97 12.50
CA ALA A 43 -2.44 -6.27 11.09
C ALA A 43 -0.95 -6.32 10.74
N LEU A 44 -0.15 -5.39 11.26
CA LEU A 44 1.30 -5.40 11.12
C LEU A 44 1.93 -6.63 11.75
N ALA A 45 1.48 -7.04 12.93
CA ALA A 45 1.94 -8.28 13.56
C ALA A 45 1.61 -9.49 12.69
N GLY A 46 0.43 -9.52 12.07
CA GLY A 46 0.06 -10.56 11.11
C GLY A 46 0.99 -10.60 9.89
N MET A 47 1.35 -9.44 9.33
CA MET A 47 2.33 -9.34 8.24
C MET A 47 3.70 -9.91 8.64
N ILE A 48 4.19 -9.57 9.83
CA ILE A 48 5.45 -10.12 10.36
C ILE A 48 5.36 -11.65 10.51
N VAL A 49 4.20 -12.18 10.92
CA VAL A 49 3.99 -13.63 11.04
C VAL A 49 4.04 -14.31 9.67
N ILE A 50 3.45 -13.72 8.63
CA ILE A 50 3.55 -14.25 7.26
C ILE A 50 5.03 -14.28 6.80
N SER A 51 5.80 -13.25 7.15
CA SER A 51 7.21 -13.10 6.74
C SER A 51 8.24 -13.75 7.67
N ARG A 52 7.82 -14.51 8.67
CA ARG A 52 8.65 -14.99 9.81
C ARG A 52 9.77 -15.97 9.42
N GLY A 53 9.78 -16.50 8.20
CA GLY A 53 10.79 -17.46 7.72
C GLY A 53 12.00 -16.85 7.01
N ASP A 54 11.93 -15.59 6.59
CA ASP A 54 12.88 -15.00 5.63
C ASP A 54 13.44 -13.65 6.11
N PHE A 55 13.22 -13.31 7.37
CA PHE A 55 13.69 -12.05 7.95
C PHE A 55 15.13 -12.22 8.44
N ASP A 56 16.08 -11.58 7.75
CA ASP A 56 17.51 -11.67 8.04
C ASP A 56 18.05 -10.28 8.43
N MET A 57 18.61 -10.17 9.63
CA MET A 57 19.25 -8.95 10.15
C MET A 57 20.76 -8.93 9.90
N GLY A 58 21.22 -9.40 8.75
CA GLY A 58 22.61 -9.25 8.30
C GLY A 58 22.99 -7.77 8.12
N ARG A 59 24.23 -7.39 8.51
CA ARG A 59 24.77 -6.03 8.31
C ARG A 59 24.78 -5.59 6.84
N ASP A 60 24.77 -6.54 5.90
CA ASP A 60 24.82 -6.29 4.47
C ASP A 60 23.51 -5.72 3.90
N TYR A 61 22.41 -5.74 4.66
CA TYR A 61 21.08 -5.33 4.19
C TYR A 61 20.67 -3.91 4.58
N ILE A 62 21.47 -3.20 5.40
CA ILE A 62 21.10 -1.90 5.99
C ILE A 62 20.69 -0.87 4.93
N ILE A 63 21.42 -0.80 3.81
CA ILE A 63 21.11 0.16 2.74
C ILE A 63 19.76 -0.16 2.11
N GLY A 64 19.50 -1.44 1.81
CA GLY A 64 18.22 -1.85 1.25
C GLY A 64 17.05 -1.63 2.20
N ASP A 65 17.27 -1.85 3.49
CA ASP A 65 16.28 -1.62 4.54
C ASP A 65 15.94 -0.14 4.70
N LEU A 66 16.95 0.74 4.68
CA LEU A 66 16.75 2.19 4.69
C LEU A 66 15.99 2.66 3.44
N LEU A 67 16.29 2.11 2.27
CA LEU A 67 15.56 2.41 1.03
C LEU A 67 14.10 1.91 1.10
N ALA A 68 13.85 0.74 1.68
CA ALA A 68 12.50 0.22 1.86
C ALA A 68 11.68 1.09 2.82
N LEU A 69 12.29 1.54 3.92
CA LEU A 69 11.68 2.51 4.85
C LEU A 69 11.41 3.85 4.17
N ALA A 70 12.36 4.37 3.38
CA ALA A 70 12.13 5.59 2.60
C ALA A 70 10.93 5.40 1.64
N GLY A 71 10.83 4.24 0.98
CA GLY A 71 9.67 3.87 0.17
C GLY A 71 8.36 3.90 0.97
N ALA A 72 8.35 3.35 2.18
CA ALA A 72 7.19 3.39 3.08
C ALA A 72 6.77 4.83 3.41
N VAL A 73 7.73 5.71 3.69
CA VAL A 73 7.49 7.13 3.99
C VAL A 73 6.96 7.88 2.77
N PHE A 74 7.55 7.66 1.58
CA PHE A 74 7.06 8.29 0.34
C PHE A 74 5.65 7.80 -0.04
N ALA A 75 5.36 6.51 0.12
CA ALA A 75 4.02 5.96 -0.09
C ALA A 75 3.01 6.56 0.90
N ALA A 76 3.43 6.74 2.16
CA ALA A 76 2.61 7.39 3.16
C ALA A 76 2.37 8.88 2.86
N LEU A 77 3.39 9.59 2.37
CA LEU A 77 3.29 10.98 1.96
C LEU A 77 2.35 11.13 0.76
N TYR A 78 2.46 10.26 -0.23
CA TYR A 78 1.56 10.17 -1.37
C TYR A 78 0.11 10.03 -0.92
N LEU A 79 -0.18 9.08 -0.03
CA LEU A 79 -1.51 8.88 0.52
C LEU A 79 -2.02 10.09 1.31
N PHE A 80 -1.16 10.67 2.14
CA PHE A 80 -1.51 11.83 2.97
C PHE A 80 -1.85 13.05 2.10
N ILE A 81 -1.03 13.34 1.10
CA ILE A 81 -1.28 14.42 0.12
C ILE A 81 -2.53 14.09 -0.70
N GLY A 82 -2.69 12.84 -1.13
CA GLY A 82 -3.89 12.35 -1.82
C GLY A 82 -5.14 12.65 -1.00
N ARG A 83 -5.18 12.25 0.27
CA ARG A 83 -6.28 12.55 1.18
C ARG A 83 -6.62 14.04 1.25
N ARG A 84 -5.62 14.93 1.32
CA ARG A 84 -5.83 16.39 1.33
C ARG A 84 -6.44 16.91 0.03
N LEU A 85 -5.94 16.46 -1.11
CA LEU A 85 -6.33 16.96 -2.43
C LEU A 85 -7.66 16.36 -2.91
N ARG A 86 -7.90 15.07 -2.63
CA ARG A 86 -9.09 14.32 -3.03
C ARG A 86 -10.39 14.79 -2.41
N VAL A 87 -10.31 15.52 -1.30
CA VAL A 87 -11.48 16.18 -0.70
C VAL A 87 -11.97 17.33 -1.58
N LYS A 88 -11.07 18.01 -2.31
CA LYS A 88 -11.36 19.20 -3.11
C LYS A 88 -11.48 18.92 -4.62
N LEU A 89 -10.74 17.93 -5.11
CA LEU A 89 -10.69 17.58 -6.52
C LEU A 89 -11.62 16.41 -6.86
N ASP A 90 -12.08 16.39 -8.11
CA ASP A 90 -12.75 15.23 -8.69
C ASP A 90 -11.74 14.11 -9.00
N ASN A 91 -12.24 12.95 -9.42
CA ASN A 91 -11.36 11.79 -9.57
C ASN A 91 -10.31 11.99 -10.68
N LEU A 92 -10.77 12.49 -11.82
CA LEU A 92 -9.95 12.66 -13.02
C LEU A 92 -8.97 13.82 -12.87
N GLY A 93 -9.39 14.93 -12.27
CA GLY A 93 -8.51 16.08 -12.00
C GLY A 93 -7.35 15.76 -11.06
N TYR A 94 -7.47 14.73 -10.21
CA TYR A 94 -6.35 14.26 -9.38
C TYR A 94 -5.49 13.20 -10.07
N ILE A 95 -6.08 12.12 -10.62
CA ILE A 95 -5.27 10.99 -11.11
C ILE A 95 -4.50 11.33 -12.40
N THR A 96 -5.04 12.21 -13.25
CA THR A 96 -4.42 12.57 -14.53
C THR A 96 -3.03 13.22 -14.33
N PRO A 97 -2.88 14.30 -13.55
CA PRO A 97 -1.56 14.88 -13.32
C PRO A 97 -0.63 13.92 -12.57
N VAL A 98 -1.15 13.16 -11.60
CA VAL A 98 -0.34 12.17 -10.87
C VAL A 98 0.26 11.12 -11.82
N TYR A 99 -0.56 10.54 -12.71
CA TYR A 99 -0.09 9.54 -13.66
C TYR A 99 0.78 10.13 -14.77
N ALA A 100 0.46 11.34 -15.25
CA ALA A 100 1.28 12.03 -16.24
C ALA A 100 2.67 12.36 -15.70
N THR A 101 2.77 12.89 -14.48
CA THR A 101 4.06 13.17 -13.84
C THR A 101 4.83 11.89 -13.57
N ALA A 102 4.18 10.83 -13.07
CA ALA A 102 4.84 9.54 -12.86
C ALA A 102 5.39 8.96 -14.17
N ALA A 103 4.59 8.97 -15.24
CA ALA A 103 5.01 8.50 -16.56
C ALA A 103 6.20 9.32 -17.10
N LEU A 104 6.14 10.65 -17.03
CA LEU A 104 7.21 11.53 -17.49
C LEU A 104 8.51 11.28 -16.73
N VAL A 105 8.46 11.22 -15.40
CA VAL A 105 9.63 10.93 -14.55
C VAL A 105 10.22 9.56 -14.86
N LEU A 106 9.37 8.53 -14.99
CA LEU A 106 9.84 7.18 -15.31
C LEU A 106 10.46 7.08 -16.70
N VAL A 107 9.93 7.80 -17.70
CA VAL A 107 10.52 7.86 -19.04
C VAL A 107 11.89 8.55 -18.99
N ILE A 108 12.01 9.68 -18.29
CA ILE A 108 13.29 10.39 -18.15
C ILE A 108 14.34 9.50 -17.48
N ILE A 109 13.98 8.83 -16.38
CA ILE A 109 14.86 7.89 -15.68
C ILE A 109 15.25 6.73 -16.62
N SER A 110 14.29 6.14 -17.32
CA SER A 110 14.55 5.02 -18.24
C SER A 110 15.52 5.42 -19.35
N LEU A 111 15.35 6.61 -19.93
CA LEU A 111 16.26 7.13 -20.95
C LEU A 111 17.66 7.39 -20.38
N PHE A 112 17.75 7.94 -19.16
CA PHE A 112 19.03 8.19 -18.48
C PHE A 112 19.82 6.89 -18.23
N TYR A 113 19.13 5.81 -17.87
CA TYR A 113 19.74 4.49 -17.67
C TYR A 113 19.86 3.66 -18.96
N GLY A 114 19.47 4.21 -20.12
CA GLY A 114 19.56 3.51 -21.41
C GLY A 114 18.64 2.30 -21.54
N VAL A 115 17.53 2.25 -20.78
CA VAL A 115 16.55 1.17 -20.84
C VAL A 115 15.80 1.23 -22.18
N ASN A 116 15.73 0.10 -22.87
CA ASN A 116 15.00 0.01 -24.14
C ASN A 116 13.49 0.11 -23.88
N LEU A 117 12.81 1.09 -24.49
CA LEU A 117 11.38 1.30 -24.27
C LEU A 117 10.47 0.57 -25.27
N THR A 118 11.03 0.11 -26.40
CA THR A 118 10.22 -0.30 -27.56
C THR A 118 10.45 -1.75 -28.02
N HIS A 119 11.64 -2.29 -27.81
CA HIS A 119 12.03 -3.60 -28.34
C HIS A 119 11.65 -4.75 -27.41
N TYR A 120 10.36 -4.86 -27.09
CA TYR A 120 9.82 -5.97 -26.32
C TYR A 120 8.96 -6.88 -27.19
N PRO A 121 8.91 -8.21 -26.92
CA PRO A 121 7.99 -9.13 -27.58
C PRO A 121 6.53 -8.67 -27.42
N ILE A 122 5.67 -9.01 -28.38
CA ILE A 122 4.24 -8.63 -28.35
C ILE A 122 3.54 -9.09 -27.07
N ARG A 123 3.92 -10.25 -26.53
CA ARG A 123 3.42 -10.77 -25.24
C ARG A 123 3.69 -9.80 -24.09
N THR A 124 4.86 -9.17 -24.06
CA THR A 124 5.23 -8.21 -23.01
C THR A 124 4.39 -6.95 -23.10
N TRP A 125 4.08 -6.48 -24.32
CA TRP A 125 3.16 -5.36 -24.52
C TRP A 125 1.75 -5.65 -24.00
N PHE A 126 1.24 -6.87 -24.23
CA PHE A 126 -0.02 -7.30 -23.62
C PHE A 126 0.04 -7.28 -22.09
N ILE A 127 1.13 -7.74 -21.48
CA ILE A 127 1.31 -7.70 -20.02
C ILE A 127 1.35 -6.25 -19.51
N PHE A 128 2.08 -5.35 -20.18
CA PHE A 128 2.11 -3.93 -19.83
C PHE A 128 0.73 -3.28 -19.92
N LEU A 129 -0.04 -3.61 -20.96
CA LEU A 129 -1.41 -3.12 -21.12
C LEU A 129 -2.31 -3.63 -19.99
N LEU A 130 -2.19 -4.90 -19.60
CA LEU A 130 -2.93 -5.45 -18.47
C LEU A 130 -2.54 -4.79 -17.14
N LEU A 131 -1.24 -4.53 -16.90
CA LEU A 131 -0.75 -3.81 -15.72
C LEU A 131 -1.24 -2.35 -15.68
N ALA A 132 -1.28 -1.68 -16.83
CA ALA A 132 -1.79 -0.32 -16.94
C ALA A 132 -3.30 -0.27 -16.65
N LEU A 133 -4.08 -1.20 -17.19
CA LEU A 133 -5.54 -1.16 -17.03
C LEU A 133 -6.00 -1.70 -15.67
N ILE A 134 -5.49 -2.86 -15.24
CA ILE A 134 -6.07 -3.58 -14.10
C ILE A 134 -5.56 -3.03 -12.77
N PRO A 135 -4.29 -3.22 -12.34
CA PRO A 135 -3.85 -2.72 -11.05
C PRO A 135 -3.72 -1.19 -11.03
N THR A 136 -3.35 -0.56 -12.15
CA THR A 136 -3.11 0.90 -12.17
C THR A 136 -4.41 1.69 -12.36
N VAL A 137 -5.06 1.60 -13.53
CA VAL A 137 -6.25 2.40 -13.80
C VAL A 137 -7.43 1.96 -12.92
N VAL A 138 -7.70 0.67 -12.77
CA VAL A 138 -8.83 0.22 -11.93
C VAL A 138 -8.44 0.23 -10.45
N GLY A 139 -7.43 -0.55 -10.06
CA GLY A 139 -7.05 -0.74 -8.66
C GLY A 139 -6.61 0.55 -7.97
N HIS A 140 -5.57 1.21 -8.51
CA HIS A 140 -4.99 2.39 -7.90
C HIS A 140 -5.90 3.62 -7.98
N SER A 141 -6.77 3.73 -9.00
CA SER A 141 -7.78 4.79 -9.01
C SER A 141 -8.89 4.55 -7.99
N LEU A 142 -9.32 3.31 -7.77
CA LEU A 142 -10.26 2.98 -6.69
C LEU A 142 -9.65 3.29 -5.32
N TYR A 143 -8.39 2.93 -5.14
CA TYR A 143 -7.60 3.24 -3.95
C TYR A 143 -7.57 4.76 -3.67
N ASN A 144 -7.27 5.57 -4.67
CA ASN A 144 -7.31 7.03 -4.57
C ASN A 144 -8.72 7.60 -4.39
N TRP A 145 -9.71 6.95 -4.97
CA TRP A 145 -11.11 7.36 -4.81
C TRP A 145 -11.58 7.19 -3.38
N LEU A 146 -11.18 6.11 -2.70
CA LEU A 146 -11.49 5.89 -1.28
C LEU A 146 -10.94 6.98 -0.37
N LEU A 147 -9.81 7.61 -0.71
CA LEU A 147 -9.24 8.71 0.08
C LEU A 147 -10.15 9.93 0.17
N LYS A 148 -11.15 10.08 -0.70
CA LYS A 148 -12.18 11.12 -0.54
C LYS A 148 -13.11 10.84 0.64
N TYR A 149 -13.41 9.57 0.92
CA TYR A 149 -14.46 9.16 1.86
C TYR A 149 -13.90 8.59 3.18
N ILE A 150 -12.70 8.04 3.15
CA ILE A 150 -12.09 7.30 4.26
C ILE A 150 -10.73 7.93 4.60
N GLN A 151 -10.42 7.97 5.90
CA GLN A 151 -9.13 8.45 6.41
C GLN A 151 -7.98 7.62 5.83
N ALA A 152 -6.85 8.27 5.53
CA ALA A 152 -5.75 7.64 4.83
C ALA A 152 -5.14 6.50 5.66
N HIS A 153 -5.08 6.60 7.00
CA HIS A 153 -4.56 5.51 7.83
C HIS A 153 -5.42 4.23 7.73
N ILE A 154 -6.74 4.36 7.58
CA ILE A 154 -7.64 3.22 7.43
C ILE A 154 -7.39 2.55 6.08
N VAL A 155 -7.33 3.36 5.01
CA VAL A 155 -7.04 2.87 3.65
C VAL A 155 -5.66 2.21 3.61
N ALA A 156 -4.63 2.83 4.16
CA ALA A 156 -3.29 2.25 4.27
C ALA A 156 -3.30 0.93 5.04
N THR A 157 -4.03 0.83 6.15
CA THR A 157 -4.10 -0.43 6.92
C THR A 157 -4.77 -1.54 6.13
N THR A 158 -5.78 -1.24 5.29
CA THR A 158 -6.44 -2.24 4.45
C THR A 158 -5.52 -2.84 3.38
N VAL A 159 -4.50 -2.10 2.94
CA VAL A 159 -3.47 -2.58 1.99
C VAL A 159 -2.66 -3.73 2.56
N LEU A 160 -2.52 -3.82 3.90
CA LEU A 160 -1.89 -4.99 4.53
C LEU A 160 -2.63 -6.30 4.25
N GLY A 161 -3.87 -6.24 3.71
CA GLY A 161 -4.63 -7.38 3.23
C GLY A 161 -4.21 -7.91 1.86
N GLU A 162 -3.35 -7.21 1.10
CA GLU A 162 -2.86 -7.64 -0.21
C GLU A 162 -2.26 -9.05 -0.24
N PRO A 163 -1.41 -9.47 0.73
CA PRO A 163 -0.86 -10.82 0.75
C PRO A 163 -1.94 -11.91 0.81
N ILE A 164 -3.10 -11.61 1.40
CA ILE A 164 -4.22 -12.55 1.46
C ILE A 164 -4.86 -12.68 0.08
N GLY A 165 -5.10 -11.55 -0.60
CA GLY A 165 -5.57 -11.55 -1.98
C GLY A 165 -4.62 -12.29 -2.91
N ALA A 166 -3.31 -12.03 -2.77
CA ALA A 166 -2.27 -12.72 -3.52
C ALA A 166 -2.27 -14.24 -3.24
N THR A 167 -2.40 -14.64 -1.96
CA THR A 167 -2.48 -16.05 -1.57
C THR A 167 -3.70 -16.73 -2.17
N ILE A 168 -4.86 -16.09 -2.15
CA ILE A 168 -6.10 -16.62 -2.77
C ILE A 168 -5.90 -16.81 -4.27
N LEU A 169 -5.34 -15.81 -4.96
CA LEU A 169 -5.04 -15.90 -6.39
C LEU A 169 -4.03 -17.03 -6.67
N ALA A 170 -3.02 -17.20 -5.82
CA ALA A 170 -2.01 -18.25 -5.98
C ALA A 170 -2.59 -19.66 -5.87
N ILE A 171 -3.56 -19.87 -4.98
CA ILE A 171 -4.32 -21.13 -4.91
C ILE A 171 -5.04 -21.40 -6.24
N PHE A 172 -5.74 -20.40 -6.80
CA PHE A 172 -6.54 -20.61 -8.02
C PHE A 172 -5.71 -20.75 -9.30
N PHE A 173 -4.65 -19.96 -9.45
CA PHE A 173 -3.87 -19.91 -10.68
C PHE A 173 -2.65 -20.83 -10.68
N PHE A 174 -2.06 -21.09 -9.51
CA PHE A 174 -0.81 -21.86 -9.37
C PHE A 174 -0.98 -23.15 -8.55
N ASN A 175 -2.16 -23.43 -8.00
CA ASN A 175 -2.43 -24.56 -7.09
C ASN A 175 -1.46 -24.61 -5.90
N GLU A 176 -1.00 -23.44 -5.44
CA GLU A 176 -0.12 -23.34 -4.27
C GLU A 176 -0.92 -23.48 -2.98
N ILE A 177 -0.46 -24.35 -2.07
CA ILE A 177 -1.08 -24.55 -0.76
C ILE A 177 -0.43 -23.57 0.24
N PRO A 178 -1.19 -22.67 0.87
CA PRO A 178 -0.61 -21.74 1.84
C PRO A 178 -0.07 -22.47 3.06
N GLY A 179 1.12 -22.05 3.50
CA GLY A 179 1.71 -22.54 4.73
C GLY A 179 0.91 -22.16 5.98
N TRP A 180 1.16 -22.87 7.08
CA TRP A 180 0.49 -22.63 8.36
C TRP A 180 0.64 -21.19 8.87
N TRP A 181 1.83 -20.60 8.71
CA TRP A 181 2.10 -19.22 9.12
C TRP A 181 1.36 -18.19 8.26
N THR A 182 1.20 -18.46 6.96
CA THR A 182 0.39 -17.63 6.06
C THR A 182 -1.06 -17.56 6.52
N LEU A 183 -1.62 -18.69 6.97
CA LEU A 183 -2.99 -18.74 7.50
C LEU A 183 -3.12 -17.96 8.81
N ILE A 184 -2.23 -18.17 9.78
CA ILE A 184 -2.24 -17.44 11.05
C ILE A 184 -2.10 -15.94 10.81
N GLY A 185 -1.09 -15.54 10.04
CA GLY A 185 -0.84 -14.14 9.72
C GLY A 185 -2.00 -13.51 8.95
N GLY A 186 -2.62 -14.24 8.02
CA GLY A 186 -3.82 -13.80 7.30
C GLY A 186 -5.02 -13.54 8.23
N ILE A 187 -5.28 -14.43 9.19
CA ILE A 187 -6.33 -14.23 10.20
C ILE A 187 -6.05 -12.99 11.05
N MET A 188 -4.78 -12.79 11.46
CA MET A 188 -4.38 -11.60 12.21
C MET A 188 -4.61 -10.32 11.40
N ILE A 189 -4.17 -10.29 10.14
CA ILE A 189 -4.38 -9.16 9.21
C ILE A 189 -5.86 -8.82 9.07
N LEU A 190 -6.71 -9.81 8.77
CA LEU A 190 -8.15 -9.58 8.61
C LEU A 190 -8.81 -9.09 9.91
N SER A 191 -8.39 -9.65 11.05
CA SER A 191 -8.89 -9.21 12.36
C SER A 191 -8.50 -7.76 12.66
N GLY A 192 -7.25 -7.39 12.36
CA GLY A 192 -6.76 -6.03 12.51
C GLY A 192 -7.52 -5.04 11.63
N ILE A 193 -7.67 -5.37 10.33
CA ILE A 193 -8.44 -4.58 9.37
C ILE A 193 -9.89 -4.42 9.84
N PHE A 194 -10.53 -5.50 10.31
CA PHE A 194 -11.89 -5.45 10.84
C PHE A 194 -12.00 -4.48 12.03
N VAL A 195 -11.04 -4.49 12.96
CA VAL A 195 -11.02 -3.57 14.11
C VAL A 195 -10.90 -2.12 13.67
N VAL A 196 -10.07 -1.83 12.65
CA VAL A 196 -9.92 -0.47 12.10
C VAL A 196 -11.20 0.00 11.42
N LEU A 197 -11.84 -0.86 10.62
CA LEU A 197 -13.06 -0.54 9.88
C LEU A 197 -14.30 -0.40 10.77
N LYS A 198 -14.32 -1.05 11.95
CA LYS A 198 -15.48 -1.04 12.84
C LYS A 198 -15.77 0.37 13.37
N ARG A 199 -16.67 1.11 12.71
CA ARG A 199 -17.07 2.47 13.10
C ARG A 199 -17.90 2.46 14.39
N LYS A 200 -17.59 3.39 15.31
CA LYS A 200 -18.41 3.65 16.50
C LYS A 200 -19.62 4.40 15.96
N ARG A 201 -20.79 3.82 16.14
CA ARG A 201 -22.10 4.28 15.64
C ARG A 201 -22.56 5.63 16.20
N LYS A 202 -21.67 6.46 16.77
CA LYS A 202 -21.99 7.73 17.41
C LYS A 202 -21.03 8.82 16.97
N GLU A 203 -21.32 9.40 15.82
CA GLU A 203 -21.07 10.81 15.53
C GLU A 203 -22.06 11.16 14.43
N LYS A 204 -23.20 11.72 14.84
CA LYS A 204 -24.17 12.32 13.92
C LYS A 204 -23.40 13.33 13.08
N ILE A 205 -23.42 13.15 11.77
CA ILE A 205 -22.98 14.17 10.82
C ILE A 205 -23.99 15.31 11.00
N ILE A 206 -23.60 16.36 11.74
CA ILE A 206 -24.29 17.64 11.69
C ILE A 206 -23.88 18.22 10.35
N ILE A 207 -24.80 18.18 9.37
CA ILE A 207 -24.66 18.92 8.13
C ILE A 207 -25.01 20.36 8.50
N PRO A 208 -24.08 21.34 8.41
CA PRO A 208 -24.48 22.73 8.45
C PRO A 208 -25.27 23.05 7.18
N GLU A 209 -26.47 23.59 7.34
CA GLU A 209 -27.29 24.19 6.28
C GLU A 209 -26.57 25.39 5.63
#